data_AF-J9C7V7-F1
#
_entry.id   AF-J9C7V7-F1
#
_cell.length_a   1.000
_cell.length_b   1.000
_cell.length_c   1.000
_cell.angle_alpha   90.00
_cell.angle_beta   90.00
_cell.angle_gamma   90.00
#
_symmetry.space_group_name_H-M   'P 1'
#
loop_
_entity.id
_entity.type
_entity.pdbx_description
1 polymer ?
#
loop_
_entity_poly.entity_id
_entity_poly.type
_entity_poly.pdbx_seq_one_letter_code
_entity_poly.pdbx_strand_id
1 'polypeptide(L)' 'MPRREGDIAANWADPQRALDLLGWKAKRNIDDMCRDSWHYEAKRSGLEA' A
#
# COMPACT_ATOMS: atom_id res chain seq x y z
N MET A 1 -9.65 2.55 22.21
CA MET A 1 -9.23 3.86 21.67
C MET A 1 -10.35 4.42 20.80
N PRO A 2 -10.67 5.71 20.86
CA PRO A 2 -11.68 6.32 19.97
C PRO A 2 -11.18 6.34 18.52
N ARG A 3 -12.11 6.41 17.55
CA ARG A 3 -11.74 6.67 16.16
C ARG A 3 -11.12 8.05 16.03
N ARG A 4 -10.15 8.21 15.14
CA ARG A 4 -9.56 9.50 14.85
C ARG A 4 -10.57 10.35 14.07
N GLU A 5 -10.67 11.63 14.41
CA GLU A 5 -11.54 12.57 13.70
C GLU A 5 -11.16 12.65 12.21
N GLY A 6 -12.16 12.61 11.32
CA GLY A 6 -11.98 12.63 9.87
C GLY A 6 -11.82 11.25 9.20
N ASP A 7 -11.60 10.16 9.97
CA ASP A 7 -11.54 8.82 9.38
C ASP A 7 -12.95 8.34 8.97
N ILE A 8 -13.10 8.03 7.69
CA ILE A 8 -14.30 7.36 7.15
C ILE A 8 -14.22 5.84 7.32
N ALA A 9 -15.34 5.14 7.11
CA ALA A 9 -15.42 3.70 7.34
C ALA A 9 -14.56 2.87 6.36
N ALA A 10 -14.63 3.16 5.06
CA ALA A 10 -13.86 2.47 4.03
C ALA A 10 -13.86 3.27 2.73
N ASN A 11 -12.78 3.15 1.94
CA ASN A 11 -12.63 3.76 0.61
C ASN A 11 -11.68 2.91 -0.24
N TRP A 12 -11.96 2.82 -1.54
CA TRP A 12 -11.09 2.22 -2.54
C TRP A 12 -11.38 2.82 -3.92
N ALA A 13 -10.43 2.68 -4.85
CA ALA A 13 -10.55 3.17 -6.22
C ALA A 13 -11.01 2.08 -7.19
N ASP A 14 -11.79 2.46 -8.19
CA ASP A 14 -11.92 1.70 -9.44
C ASP A 14 -10.80 2.16 -10.41
N PRO A 15 -9.80 1.29 -10.72
CA PRO A 15 -8.67 1.67 -11.55
C PRO A 15 -8.93 1.55 -13.07
N GLN A 16 -10.13 1.17 -13.51
CA GLN A 16 -10.40 0.84 -14.92
C GLN A 16 -9.99 1.96 -15.89
N ARG A 17 -10.28 3.22 -15.54
CA ARG A 17 -9.92 4.37 -16.39
C ARG A 17 -8.40 4.53 -16.61
N ALA A 18 -7.59 4.21 -15.60
CA ALA A 18 -6.13 4.27 -15.72
C ALA A 18 -5.61 3.13 -16.62
N LEU A 19 -6.23 1.96 -16.55
CA LEU A 19 -5.93 0.85 -17.45
C LEU A 19 -6.28 1.21 -18.90
N ASP A 20 -7.48 1.74 -19.14
CA ASP A 20 -7.96 2.03 -20.50
C ASP A 20 -7.14 3.12 -21.20
N LEU A 21 -6.81 4.20 -20.48
CA LEU A 21 -6.14 5.35 -21.08
C LEU A 21 -4.62 5.22 -21.13
N LEU A 22 -4.03 4.56 -20.13
CA LEU A 22 -2.57 4.53 -19.95
C LEU A 22 -1.97 3.13 -20.14
N GLY A 23 -2.81 2.09 -20.27
CA GLY A 23 -2.34 0.71 -20.19
C GLY A 23 -1.73 0.36 -18.84
N TRP A 24 -2.00 1.16 -17.80
CA TRP A 24 -1.34 1.05 -16.50
C TRP A 24 -2.18 0.27 -15.50
N LYS A 25 -1.53 -0.62 -14.74
CA LYS A 25 -2.14 -1.37 -13.64
C LYS A 25 -1.13 -1.60 -12.53
N ALA A 26 -1.55 -1.45 -11.27
CA ALA A 26 -0.75 -1.86 -10.13
C ALA A 26 -0.45 -3.37 -10.17
N LYS A 27 0.82 -3.75 -9.99
CA LYS A 27 1.29 -5.13 -10.16
C LYS A 27 1.63 -5.86 -8.85
N ARG A 28 1.74 -5.13 -7.74
CA ARG A 28 2.10 -5.67 -6.42
C ARG A 28 0.84 -5.84 -5.58
N ASN A 29 0.78 -6.91 -4.80
CA ASN A 29 -0.29 -7.16 -3.84
C ASN A 29 0.09 -6.64 -2.43
N ILE A 30 -0.75 -6.92 -1.44
CA ILE A 30 -0.50 -6.46 -0.07
C ILE A 30 0.72 -7.14 0.57
N ASP A 31 0.97 -8.42 0.27
CA ASP A 31 2.12 -9.15 0.82
C ASP A 31 3.44 -8.60 0.29
N ASP A 32 3.47 -8.26 -1.01
CA ASP A 32 4.60 -7.58 -1.63
C ASP A 32 4.91 -6.25 -0.95
N MET A 33 3.86 -5.45 -0.71
CA MET A 33 3.99 -4.15 -0.05
C MET A 33 4.51 -4.30 1.40
N CYS A 34 3.99 -5.27 2.15
CA CYS A 34 4.43 -5.54 3.52
C CYS A 34 5.89 -6.02 3.57
N ARG A 35 6.28 -6.96 2.71
CA ARG A 35 7.65 -7.47 2.61
C ARG A 35 8.64 -6.36 2.25
N ASP A 36 8.33 -5.58 1.21
CA ASP A 36 9.22 -4.52 0.73
C ASP A 36 9.36 -3.41 1.80
N SER A 37 8.27 -3.08 2.51
CA SER A 37 8.29 -2.13 3.63
C SER A 37 9.12 -2.63 4.80
N TRP A 38 8.96 -3.91 5.18
CA TRP A 38 9.74 -4.51 6.26
C TRP A 38 11.23 -4.55 5.91
N HIS A 39 11.59 -4.95 4.69
CA HIS A 39 12.99 -4.97 4.26
C HIS A 39 13.62 -3.58 4.37
N TYR A 40 12.91 -2.52 3.97
CA TYR A 40 13.39 -1.16 4.15
C TYR A 40 13.62 -0.82 5.64
N GLU A 41 12.64 -1.10 6.50
CA GLU A 41 12.73 -0.77 7.93
C GLU A 41 13.77 -1.59 8.68
N ALA A 42 13.91 -2.88 8.38
CA ALA A 42 14.92 -3.76 8.94
C ALA A 42 16.33 -3.24 8.60
N LYS A 43 16.57 -2.94 7.32
CA LYS A 43 17.84 -2.35 6.86
C LYS A 43 18.12 -0.99 7.50
N ARG A 44 17.09 -0.15 7.68
CA ARG A 44 17.21 1.17 8.34
C ARG A 44 17.54 1.04 9.83
N SER A 45 16.92 0.08 10.51
CA SER A 45 16.99 -0.07 11.97
C SER A 45 18.17 -0.92 12.45
N GLY A 46 18.96 -1.48 11.52
CA GLY A 46 20.04 -2.42 11.84
C GLY A 46 19.54 -3.73 12.45
N LEU A 47 18.23 -4.02 12.31
CA LEU A 47 17.65 -5.30 12.64
C LEU A 47 17.94 -6.21 11.45
N GLU A 48 18.72 -7.28 11.64
CA GLU A 48 18.90 -8.28 10.60
C GLU A 48 17.54 -8.96 10.31
N ALA A 49 17.25 -9.13 9.02
CA ALA A 49 16.04 -9.80 8.54
C ALA A 49 16.21 -11.33 8.57
#